data_AF-A0A176Z227-F1
#
_entry.id   AF-A0A176Z227-F1
#
_cell.length_a   1.000
_cell.length_b   1.000
_cell.length_c   1.000
_cell.angle_alpha   90.00
_cell.angle_beta   90.00
_cell.angle_gamma   90.00
#
_symmetry.space_group_name_H-M   'P 1'
#
loop_
_entity.id
_entity.type
_entity.pdbx_description
1 polymer ?
#
loop_
_entity_poly.entity_id
_entity_poly.type
_entity_poly.pdbx_seq_one_letter_code
_entity_poly.pdbx_strand_id
1 'polypeptide(L)'
;MTQIAGRRRWWVLPVGVLVTYLTLAYVILPALWHHHEREPGLASLPMVTRTASGIPGDALNVGLVGSKEDVVRAMHAAGWFPADPITLRSSIEIVGSVVLDRPYHDAPVSPLYYDGKKEELAYEKPDGRSADRRHHVRLWMVLEKGSVGRPVWLGSITFDRGVGLSHDTGQVTHHIAPDIDAERDLLMRDLREAGMVQDFFQISGTGPTLFGRNGEGDPYYTDGEIHVATLVVDGARRTEAPVTMPPPPLIALKDQVWHGIRNALSQ
;
A
#
# COMPACT_ATOMS: atom_id res chain seq x y z
N MET A 1 -45.20 -49.38 -21.14
CA MET A 1 -43.71 -49.48 -21.12
C MET A 1 -43.24 -48.72 -22.36
N THR A 2 -42.44 -47.66 -22.34
CA THR A 2 -41.31 -47.31 -21.47
C THR A 2 -41.00 -45.81 -21.64
N GLN A 3 -40.46 -45.19 -20.59
CA GLN A 3 -40.18 -43.76 -20.43
C GLN A 3 -39.29 -43.15 -21.53
N ILE A 4 -39.71 -41.99 -22.07
CA ILE A 4 -38.82 -41.00 -22.71
C ILE A 4 -38.85 -39.74 -21.86
N ALA A 5 -38.19 -39.77 -20.70
CA ALA A 5 -37.97 -38.59 -19.87
C ALA A 5 -36.65 -38.77 -19.12
N GLY A 6 -35.59 -38.09 -19.57
CA GLY A 6 -34.33 -38.10 -18.79
C GLY A 6 -33.04 -37.69 -19.48
N ARG A 7 -33.00 -37.41 -20.80
CA ARG A 7 -31.73 -37.18 -21.51
C ARG A 7 -31.36 -35.71 -21.79
N ARG A 8 -32.20 -34.74 -21.38
CA ARG A 8 -32.08 -33.34 -21.82
C ARG A 8 -31.27 -32.40 -20.89
N ARG A 9 -30.63 -32.92 -19.83
CA ARG A 9 -29.95 -32.09 -18.82
C ARG A 9 -28.43 -32.31 -18.68
N TRP A 10 -27.86 -33.33 -19.33
CA TRP A 10 -26.45 -33.70 -19.12
C TRP A 10 -25.47 -32.73 -19.80
N TRP A 11 -25.90 -32.02 -20.85
CA TRP A 11 -25.12 -30.96 -21.50
C TRP A 11 -25.19 -29.61 -20.78
N VAL A 12 -26.20 -29.40 -19.92
CA VAL A 12 -26.38 -28.12 -19.22
C VAL A 12 -25.27 -27.87 -18.21
N LEU A 13 -24.79 -28.92 -17.53
CA LEU A 13 -23.67 -28.82 -16.60
C LEU A 13 -22.33 -28.43 -17.27
N PRO A 14 -21.83 -29.16 -18.29
CA PRO A 14 -20.57 -28.79 -18.94
C PRO A 14 -20.65 -27.45 -19.68
N VAL A 15 -21.79 -27.12 -20.29
CA VAL A 15 -22.00 -25.79 -20.89
C VAL A 15 -22.00 -24.71 -19.82
N GLY A 16 -22.64 -24.95 -18.68
CA GLY A 16 -22.62 -24.03 -17.54
C GLY A 16 -21.20 -23.80 -16.99
N VAL A 17 -20.42 -24.87 -16.80
CA VAL A 17 -19.01 -24.78 -16.37
C VAL A 17 -18.18 -24.02 -17.39
N LEU A 18 -18.34 -24.30 -18.69
CA LEU A 18 -17.62 -23.60 -19.75
C LEU A 18 -17.97 -22.11 -19.80
N VAL A 19 -19.26 -21.75 -19.74
CA VAL A 19 -19.71 -20.36 -19.73
C VAL A 19 -19.18 -19.64 -18.49
N THR A 20 -19.24 -20.27 -17.31
CA THR A 20 -18.66 -19.71 -16.08
C THR A 20 -17.16 -19.52 -16.20
N TYR A 21 -16.42 -20.51 -16.72
CA TYR A 21 -14.97 -20.39 -16.96
C TYR A 21 -14.66 -19.25 -17.92
N LEU A 22 -15.35 -19.17 -19.07
CA LEU A 22 -15.12 -18.12 -20.06
C LEU A 22 -15.44 -16.74 -19.50
N THR A 23 -16.54 -16.61 -18.75
CA THR A 23 -16.92 -15.34 -18.11
C THR A 23 -15.89 -14.95 -17.06
N LEU A 24 -15.46 -15.88 -16.22
CA LEU A 24 -14.42 -15.63 -15.21
C LEU A 24 -13.10 -15.24 -15.85
N ALA A 25 -12.60 -16.00 -16.83
CA ALA A 25 -11.27 -15.82 -17.39
C ALA A 25 -11.15 -14.66 -18.39
N TYR A 26 -12.22 -14.34 -19.13
CA TYR A 26 -12.16 -13.37 -20.24
C TYR A 26 -12.99 -12.10 -20.03
N VAL A 27 -13.83 -12.05 -19.00
CA VAL A 27 -14.61 -10.84 -18.66
C VAL A 27 -14.27 -10.36 -17.26
N ILE A 28 -14.42 -11.22 -16.25
CA ILE A 28 -14.26 -10.82 -14.84
C ILE A 28 -12.78 -10.61 -14.50
N LEU A 29 -11.90 -11.61 -14.69
CA LEU A 29 -10.47 -11.47 -14.40
C LEU A 29 -9.86 -10.27 -15.13
N PRO A 30 -10.06 -10.10 -16.45
CA PRO A 30 -9.51 -8.96 -17.16
C PRO A 30 -10.07 -7.63 -16.67
N ALA A 31 -11.35 -7.54 -16.29
CA ALA A 31 -11.91 -6.32 -15.73
C ALA A 31 -11.40 -6.00 -14.32
N LEU A 32 -11.08 -7.02 -13.52
CA LEU A 32 -10.43 -6.88 -12.22
C LEU A 32 -8.94 -6.55 -12.35
N TRP A 33 -8.30 -6.99 -13.44
CA TRP A 33 -6.89 -6.70 -13.76
C TRP A 33 -6.72 -5.40 -14.56
N HIS A 34 -7.81 -4.88 -15.14
CA HIS A 34 -7.76 -3.65 -15.90
C HIS A 34 -7.51 -2.53 -14.91
N HIS A 35 -6.31 -1.97 -15.00
CA HIS A 35 -5.90 -0.90 -14.13
C HIS A 35 -6.90 0.27 -14.19
N HIS A 36 -7.41 0.66 -13.02
CA HIS A 36 -8.15 1.90 -12.87
C HIS A 36 -7.17 2.97 -12.39
N GLU A 37 -6.42 3.55 -13.33
CA GLU A 37 -5.58 4.70 -13.03
C GLU A 37 -6.40 5.99 -13.01
N ARG A 38 -6.41 6.64 -11.84
CA ARG A 38 -6.74 8.08 -11.75
C ARG A 38 -5.54 8.98 -11.96
N GLU A 39 -4.36 8.37 -12.03
CA GLU A 39 -3.09 8.98 -12.39
C GLU A 39 -2.53 8.26 -13.62
N PRO A 40 -2.90 8.68 -14.85
CA PRO A 40 -2.49 7.99 -16.08
C PRO A 40 -0.97 7.84 -16.24
N GLY A 41 -0.19 8.72 -15.61
CA GLY A 41 1.27 8.66 -15.59
C GLY A 41 1.84 7.47 -14.81
N LEU A 42 1.03 6.78 -14.00
CA LEU A 42 1.44 5.60 -13.22
C LEU A 42 1.15 4.27 -13.94
N ALA A 43 0.40 4.29 -15.04
CA ALA A 43 -0.11 3.08 -15.70
C ALA A 43 0.97 2.09 -16.17
N SER A 44 2.17 2.58 -16.47
CA SER A 44 3.28 1.76 -16.93
C SER A 44 4.30 1.44 -15.84
N LEU A 45 4.12 1.94 -14.62
CA LEU A 45 5.10 1.77 -13.56
C LEU A 45 4.85 0.48 -12.77
N PRO A 46 5.91 -0.24 -12.35
CA PRO A 46 5.74 -1.40 -11.49
C PRO A 46 5.13 -0.97 -10.15
N MET A 47 4.35 -1.84 -9.51
CA MET A 47 3.77 -1.59 -8.18
C MET A 47 4.50 -2.35 -7.07
N VAL A 48 5.75 -2.74 -7.33
CA VAL A 48 6.62 -3.48 -6.43
C VAL A 48 7.99 -2.83 -6.45
N THR A 49 8.58 -2.65 -5.28
CA THR A 49 9.95 -2.14 -5.12
C THR A 49 10.98 -3.22 -5.41
N ARG A 50 12.26 -2.89 -5.42
CA ARG A 50 13.35 -3.86 -5.61
C ARG A 50 14.47 -3.64 -4.61
N THR A 51 15.12 -4.71 -4.20
CA THR A 51 16.38 -4.61 -3.43
C THR A 51 17.52 -4.13 -4.35
N ALA A 52 18.67 -3.79 -3.76
CA ALA A 52 19.87 -3.42 -4.52
C ALA A 52 20.35 -4.53 -5.48
N SER A 53 20.04 -5.80 -5.21
CA SER A 53 20.35 -6.95 -6.06
C SER A 53 19.26 -7.26 -7.10
N GLY A 54 18.21 -6.43 -7.17
CA GLY A 54 17.13 -6.56 -8.15
C GLY A 54 16.01 -7.53 -7.77
N ILE A 55 16.06 -8.10 -6.56
CA ILE A 55 15.02 -9.00 -6.03
C ILE A 55 13.74 -8.17 -5.79
N PRO A 56 12.54 -8.67 -6.16
CA PRO A 56 11.28 -8.02 -5.79
C PRO A 56 11.21 -7.78 -4.28
N GLY A 57 11.02 -6.52 -3.89
CA GLY A 57 10.90 -6.06 -2.51
C GLY A 57 9.44 -6.00 -2.07
N ASP A 58 9.09 -4.94 -1.35
CA ASP A 58 7.73 -4.71 -0.88
C ASP A 58 6.79 -4.25 -2.01
N ALA A 59 5.52 -4.62 -1.88
CA ALA A 59 4.43 -4.07 -2.69
C ALA A 59 4.14 -2.61 -2.29
N LEU A 60 3.84 -1.77 -3.28
CA LEU A 60 3.35 -0.42 -3.05
C LEU A 60 1.85 -0.50 -2.74
N ASN A 61 1.45 0.12 -1.63
CA ASN A 61 0.08 0.05 -1.08
C ASN A 61 -0.44 1.43 -0.62
N VAL A 62 0.40 2.47 -0.56
CA VAL A 62 -0.01 3.83 -0.21
C VAL A 62 0.45 4.85 -1.27
N GLY A 63 -0.28 5.94 -1.42
CA GLY A 63 0.12 7.07 -2.24
C GLY A 63 -0.23 8.41 -1.58
N LEU A 64 0.55 9.45 -1.88
CA LEU A 64 0.32 10.80 -1.39
C LEU A 64 0.42 11.79 -2.56
N VAL A 65 -0.49 12.76 -2.64
CA VAL A 65 -0.42 13.86 -3.61
C VAL A 65 -0.14 15.17 -2.88
N GLY A 66 1.04 15.75 -3.12
CA GLY A 66 1.49 16.97 -2.44
C GLY A 66 2.99 17.21 -2.59
N SER A 67 3.44 18.42 -2.22
CA SER A 67 4.88 18.71 -2.23
C SER A 67 5.60 17.90 -1.14
N LYS A 68 6.94 17.86 -1.20
CA LYS A 68 7.75 17.23 -0.15
C LYS A 68 7.44 17.84 1.22
N GLU A 69 7.27 19.15 1.26
CA GLU A 69 6.93 19.90 2.47
C GLU A 69 5.54 19.54 2.99
N ASP A 70 4.56 19.33 2.11
CA ASP A 70 3.24 18.85 2.49
C ASP A 70 3.29 17.45 3.12
N VAL A 71 4.06 16.53 2.52
CA VAL A 71 4.28 15.18 3.07
C VAL A 71 4.90 15.26 4.46
N VAL A 72 5.99 16.01 4.61
CA VAL A 72 6.69 16.15 5.90
C VAL A 72 5.76 16.70 6.97
N ARG A 73 5.00 17.76 6.66
CA ARG A 73 4.03 18.36 7.60
C ARG A 73 2.90 17.39 7.94
N ALA A 74 2.40 16.65 6.95
CA ALA A 74 1.29 15.71 7.14
C ALA A 74 1.69 14.53 8.03
N MET A 75 2.83 13.90 7.73
CA MET A 75 3.37 12.80 8.52
C MET A 75 3.64 13.23 9.96
N HIS A 76 4.28 14.38 10.15
CA HIS A 76 4.52 14.92 11.49
C HIS A 76 3.21 15.19 12.26
N ALA A 77 2.23 15.86 11.63
CA ALA A 77 0.94 16.13 12.27
C ALA A 77 0.15 14.84 12.62
N ALA A 78 0.38 13.76 11.88
CA ALA A 78 -0.18 12.44 12.08
C ALA A 78 0.59 11.59 13.12
N GLY A 79 1.63 12.13 13.74
CA GLY A 79 2.44 11.45 14.76
C GLY A 79 3.39 10.39 14.20
N TRP A 80 3.83 10.57 12.95
CA TRP A 80 4.86 9.78 12.30
C TRP A 80 6.21 10.48 12.38
N PHE A 81 7.27 9.71 12.61
CA PHE A 81 8.61 10.22 12.88
C PHE A 81 9.59 9.78 11.80
N PRO A 82 10.55 10.62 11.38
CA PRO A 82 11.58 10.23 10.42
C PRO A 82 12.38 8.99 10.84
N ALA A 83 12.52 8.03 9.94
CA ALA A 83 13.19 6.75 10.18
C ALA A 83 14.65 6.72 9.71
N ASP A 84 15.09 7.69 8.90
CA ASP A 84 16.46 7.76 8.40
C ASP A 84 17.05 9.19 8.48
N PRO A 85 18.37 9.38 8.33
CA PRO A 85 19.01 10.69 8.43
C PRO A 85 18.61 11.69 7.33
N ILE A 86 18.22 11.21 6.13
CA ILE A 86 17.84 12.07 5.00
C ILE A 86 16.47 12.70 5.26
N THR A 87 15.54 11.88 5.74
CA THR A 87 14.19 12.26 6.16
C THR A 87 14.27 13.14 7.41
N LEU A 88 15.14 12.80 8.37
CA LEU A 88 15.37 13.59 9.58
C LEU A 88 15.81 15.02 9.22
N ARG A 89 16.81 15.15 8.33
CA ARG A 89 17.27 16.46 7.86
C ARG A 89 16.14 17.26 7.22
N SER A 90 15.40 16.63 6.30
CA SER A 90 14.26 17.25 5.61
C SER A 90 13.20 17.73 6.61
N SER A 91 12.93 16.92 7.63
CA SER A 91 11.93 17.23 8.66
C SER A 91 12.37 18.36 9.58
N ILE A 92 13.65 18.40 9.94
CA ILE A 92 14.23 19.52 10.72
C ILE A 92 14.20 20.81 9.89
N GLU A 93 14.52 20.74 8.61
CA GLU A 93 14.51 21.90 7.71
C GLU A 93 13.11 22.49 7.54
N ILE A 94 12.08 21.64 7.47
CA ILE A 94 10.70 22.07 7.18
C ILE A 94 9.89 22.39 8.44
N VAL A 95 10.08 21.63 9.53
CA VAL A 95 9.24 21.71 10.75
C VAL A 95 10.05 22.15 11.98
N GLY A 96 11.38 22.24 11.92
CA GLY A 96 12.25 22.70 13.01
C GLY A 96 12.68 21.59 13.97
N SER A 97 12.99 21.94 15.23
CA SER A 97 13.55 21.03 16.27
C SER A 97 12.67 19.84 16.66
N VAL A 98 11.51 19.70 16.02
CA VAL A 98 10.44 18.79 16.41
C VAL A 98 10.83 17.31 16.30
N VAL A 99 11.94 17.00 15.60
CA VAL A 99 12.46 15.63 15.48
C VAL A 99 13.69 15.34 16.35
N LEU A 100 14.33 16.37 16.94
CA LEU A 100 15.60 16.20 17.64
C LEU A 100 15.49 15.46 18.99
N ASP A 101 14.28 15.29 19.51
CA ASP A 101 14.06 14.72 20.86
C ASP A 101 13.86 13.19 20.86
N ARG A 102 14.10 12.52 19.72
CA ARG A 102 14.10 11.05 19.66
C ARG A 102 15.50 10.48 19.48
N PRO A 103 15.92 9.52 20.33
CA PRO A 103 17.09 8.70 20.06
C PRO A 103 16.89 7.96 18.74
N TYR A 104 17.79 8.17 17.79
CA TYR A 104 17.87 7.35 16.58
C TYR A 104 18.23 5.92 17.04
N HIS A 105 17.24 5.04 17.12
CA HIS A 105 17.49 3.65 17.48
C HIS A 105 18.00 2.92 16.23
N ASP A 106 19.33 2.80 16.17
CA ASP A 106 20.09 2.12 15.12
C ASP A 106 19.51 0.75 14.76
N ALA A 107 18.87 0.67 13.61
CA ALA A 107 18.91 -0.50 12.74
C ALA A 107 18.79 -0.02 11.28
N PRO A 108 19.86 -0.07 10.47
CA PRO A 108 19.77 0.30 9.07
C PRO A 108 18.84 -0.68 8.37
N VAL A 109 17.64 -0.22 8.00
CA VAL A 109 16.76 -1.02 7.16
C VAL A 109 17.35 -1.08 5.76
N SER A 110 17.33 -2.25 5.14
CA SER A 110 17.83 -2.43 3.77
C SER A 110 17.14 -1.43 2.84
N PRO A 111 17.91 -0.69 2.01
CA PRO A 111 17.32 0.28 1.10
C PRO A 111 16.48 -0.44 0.05
N LEU A 112 15.32 0.13 -0.26
CA LEU A 112 14.45 -0.35 -1.33
C LEU A 112 14.44 0.68 -2.46
N TYR A 113 14.44 0.16 -3.67
CA TYR A 113 14.56 0.95 -4.87
C TYR A 113 13.25 0.91 -5.64
N TYR A 114 12.80 2.07 -6.07
CA TYR A 114 11.72 2.21 -7.00
C TYR A 114 12.22 2.92 -8.24
N ASP A 115 12.11 2.27 -9.41
CA ASP A 115 12.65 2.77 -10.68
C ASP A 115 14.13 3.21 -10.57
N GLY A 116 14.93 2.40 -9.89
CA GLY A 116 16.36 2.67 -9.65
C GLY A 116 16.67 3.77 -8.63
N LYS A 117 15.65 4.43 -8.07
CA LYS A 117 15.82 5.46 -7.03
C LYS A 117 15.60 4.87 -5.65
N LYS A 118 16.51 5.16 -4.72
CA LYS A 118 16.34 4.87 -3.29
C LYS A 118 15.16 5.68 -2.74
N GLU A 119 14.52 5.20 -1.67
CA GLU A 119 13.49 5.95 -0.94
C GLU A 119 13.97 7.38 -0.59
N GLU A 120 13.08 8.35 -0.77
CA GLU A 120 13.36 9.77 -0.53
C GLU A 120 12.93 10.22 0.86
N LEU A 121 11.87 9.62 1.38
CA LEU A 121 11.37 9.82 2.72
C LEU A 121 11.02 8.47 3.35
N ALA A 122 11.37 8.28 4.60
CA ALA A 122 11.00 7.12 5.40
C ALA A 122 10.52 7.56 6.79
N TYR A 123 9.39 7.03 7.22
CA TYR A 123 8.78 7.34 8.51
C TYR A 123 8.44 6.09 9.29
N GLU A 124 8.50 6.21 10.61
CA GLU A 124 8.13 5.18 11.56
C GLU A 124 7.14 5.70 12.62
N LYS A 125 6.29 4.80 13.12
CA LYS A 125 5.42 5.04 14.26
C LYS A 125 5.52 3.84 15.22
N PRO A 126 5.99 4.03 16.46
CA PRO A 126 6.15 2.93 17.40
C PRO A 126 4.81 2.29 17.77
N ASP A 127 4.81 0.96 17.89
CA ASP A 127 3.70 0.18 18.45
C ASP A 127 4.05 -0.21 19.89
N GLY A 128 3.67 0.65 20.83
CA GLY A 128 3.95 0.45 22.25
C GLY A 128 5.32 0.96 22.69
N ARG A 129 5.98 0.22 23.58
CA ARG A 129 7.20 0.67 24.30
C ARG A 129 8.51 0.12 23.73
N SER A 130 8.45 -0.86 22.85
CA SER A 130 9.64 -1.56 22.36
C SER A 130 9.99 -1.10 20.95
N ALA A 131 11.29 -0.93 20.67
CA ALA A 131 11.79 -0.47 19.37
C ALA A 131 11.74 -1.55 18.27
N ASP A 132 11.43 -2.79 18.64
CA ASP A 132 11.32 -3.93 17.72
C ASP A 132 9.96 -4.01 17.01
N ARG A 133 8.98 -3.18 17.43
CA ARG A 133 7.64 -3.13 16.87
C ARG A 133 7.28 -1.72 16.43
N ARG A 134 7.15 -1.53 15.12
CA ARG A 134 6.88 -0.22 14.52
C ARG A 134 6.15 -0.37 13.19
N HIS A 135 5.25 0.56 12.95
CA HIS A 135 4.76 0.82 11.60
C HIS A 135 5.85 1.57 10.85
N HIS A 136 6.15 1.17 9.62
CA HIS A 136 7.22 1.75 8.82
C HIS A 136 6.72 2.02 7.41
N VAL A 137 6.89 3.25 6.91
CA VAL A 137 6.53 3.64 5.55
C VAL A 137 7.73 4.24 4.83
N ARG A 138 7.94 3.83 3.59
CA ARG A 138 8.89 4.42 2.65
C ARG A 138 8.14 5.08 1.52
N LEU A 139 8.63 6.22 1.05
CA LEU A 139 7.99 7.05 0.03
C LEU A 139 8.99 7.44 -1.06
N TRP A 140 8.53 7.36 -2.30
CA TRP A 140 9.26 7.75 -3.51
C TRP A 140 8.42 8.77 -4.28
N MET A 141 9.02 9.87 -4.73
CA MET A 141 8.35 10.77 -5.66
C MET A 141 8.40 10.15 -7.05
N VAL A 142 7.24 9.72 -7.54
CA VAL A 142 7.12 9.00 -8.80
C VAL A 142 6.74 9.91 -9.95
N LEU A 143 6.06 11.03 -9.66
CA LEU A 143 5.73 12.06 -10.63
C LEU A 143 5.96 13.43 -9.99
N GLU A 144 6.68 14.32 -10.66
CA GLU A 144 6.80 15.72 -10.23
C GLU A 144 5.48 16.48 -10.40
N LYS A 145 4.66 16.04 -11.36
CA LYS A 145 3.34 16.59 -11.67
C LYS A 145 2.38 15.47 -12.06
N GLY A 146 1.46 15.14 -11.17
CA GLY A 146 0.32 14.27 -11.45
C GLY A 146 -0.82 14.99 -12.16
N SER A 147 -1.98 14.35 -12.19
CA SER A 147 -3.20 14.80 -12.86
C SER A 147 -3.67 16.20 -12.40
N VAL A 148 -3.46 16.52 -11.13
CA VAL A 148 -3.80 17.81 -10.50
C VAL A 148 -2.62 18.79 -10.44
N GLY A 149 -1.54 18.51 -11.16
CA GLY A 149 -0.37 19.39 -11.26
C GLY A 149 0.53 19.44 -10.02
N ARG A 150 0.31 18.53 -9.05
CA ARG A 150 1.10 18.40 -7.82
C ARG A 150 1.94 17.11 -7.85
N PRO A 151 3.06 17.03 -7.11
CA PRO A 151 3.85 15.81 -7.05
C PRO A 151 3.05 14.63 -6.51
N VAL A 152 3.32 13.45 -7.04
CA VAL A 152 2.71 12.18 -6.62
C VAL A 152 3.81 11.30 -6.03
N TRP A 153 3.53 10.79 -4.85
CA TRP A 153 4.37 9.87 -4.11
C TRP A 153 3.70 8.52 -4.06
N LEU A 154 4.45 7.45 -4.27
CA LEU A 154 4.03 6.10 -3.90
C LEU A 154 4.86 5.61 -2.72
N GLY A 155 4.28 4.71 -1.95
CA GLY A 155 4.95 4.13 -0.81
C GLY A 155 4.59 2.69 -0.53
N SER A 156 5.49 2.07 0.21
CA SER A 156 5.31 0.79 0.86
C SER A 156 5.21 1.07 2.35
N ILE A 157 4.10 0.70 2.96
CA ILE A 157 3.94 0.68 4.41
C ILE A 157 3.81 -0.77 4.89
N THR A 158 4.58 -1.12 5.92
CA THR A 158 4.64 -2.44 6.55
C THR A 158 4.69 -2.30 8.06
N PHE A 159 4.37 -3.39 8.77
CA PHE A 159 4.53 -3.46 10.22
C PHE A 159 5.70 -4.36 10.57
N ASP A 160 6.77 -3.79 11.11
CA ASP A 160 7.86 -4.56 11.69
C ASP A 160 7.35 -5.16 13.00
N ARG A 161 7.25 -6.49 13.08
CA ARG A 161 6.72 -7.21 14.26
C ARG A 161 7.82 -7.79 15.18
N GLY A 162 9.08 -7.60 14.82
CA GLY A 162 10.22 -8.06 15.61
C GLY A 162 11.48 -8.27 14.78
N VAL A 163 12.56 -8.63 15.46
CA VAL A 163 13.85 -9.00 14.86
C VAL A 163 13.97 -10.53 14.81
N GLY A 164 14.39 -11.07 13.68
CA GLY A 164 14.66 -12.50 13.49
C GLY A 164 15.82 -12.73 12.51
N LEU A 165 15.95 -13.96 12.01
CA LEU A 165 16.95 -14.32 11.00
C LEU A 165 16.25 -14.49 9.66
N SER A 166 16.76 -13.85 8.61
CA SER A 166 16.29 -14.04 7.24
C SER A 166 16.43 -15.51 6.86
N HIS A 167 15.36 -16.08 6.32
CA HIS A 167 15.34 -17.48 5.88
C HIS A 167 16.31 -17.73 4.72
N ASP A 168 16.55 -16.73 3.87
CA ASP A 168 17.34 -16.87 2.65
C ASP A 168 18.83 -16.57 2.88
N THR A 169 19.14 -15.62 3.77
CA THR A 169 20.53 -15.15 3.97
C THR A 169 21.12 -15.50 5.33
N GLY A 170 20.29 -15.89 6.31
CA GLY A 170 20.71 -16.09 7.70
C GLY A 170 21.13 -14.82 8.43
N GLN A 171 20.93 -13.64 7.83
CA GLN A 171 21.23 -12.35 8.45
C GLN A 171 20.13 -11.93 9.43
N VAL A 172 20.48 -11.17 10.46
CA VAL A 172 19.49 -10.55 11.35
C VAL A 172 18.66 -9.56 10.53
N THR A 173 17.36 -9.81 10.42
CA THR A 173 16.41 -8.97 9.69
C THR A 173 15.19 -8.65 10.54
N HIS A 174 14.52 -7.55 10.23
CA HIS A 174 13.18 -7.31 10.75
C HIS A 174 12.20 -8.20 9.99
N HIS A 175 11.25 -8.78 10.73
CA HIS A 175 10.13 -9.47 10.12
C HIS A 175 8.92 -8.56 10.02
N ILE A 176 8.22 -8.60 8.90
CA ILE A 176 6.96 -7.87 8.74
C ILE A 176 5.75 -8.74 9.13
N ALA A 177 4.65 -8.10 9.53
CA ALA A 177 3.35 -8.76 9.59
C ALA A 177 2.75 -8.89 8.18
N PRO A 178 1.96 -9.94 7.92
CA PRO A 178 1.49 -10.25 6.58
C PRO A 178 0.33 -9.36 6.08
N ASP A 179 -0.42 -8.72 6.97
CA ASP A 179 -1.55 -7.84 6.59
C ASP A 179 -1.06 -6.42 6.26
N ILE A 180 -0.56 -6.21 5.05
CA ILE A 180 -0.08 -4.89 4.63
C ILE A 180 -1.22 -3.90 4.36
N ASP A 181 -2.46 -4.39 4.21
CA ASP A 181 -3.65 -3.54 4.08
C ASP A 181 -3.99 -2.88 5.42
N ALA A 182 -3.76 -3.55 6.56
CA ALA A 182 -3.93 -2.96 7.89
C ALA A 182 -3.07 -1.71 8.08
N GLU A 183 -1.85 -1.78 7.59
CA GLU A 183 -0.86 -0.73 7.70
C GLU A 183 -1.20 0.47 6.82
N ARG A 184 -1.60 0.20 5.57
CA ARG A 184 -2.18 1.20 4.68
C ARG A 184 -3.36 1.90 5.33
N ASP A 185 -4.31 1.14 5.87
CA ASP A 185 -5.52 1.69 6.48
C ASP A 185 -5.19 2.53 7.73
N LEU A 186 -4.17 2.14 8.50
CA LEU A 186 -3.67 2.89 9.65
C LEU A 186 -3.09 4.24 9.24
N LEU A 187 -2.22 4.29 8.23
CA LEU A 187 -1.66 5.56 7.74
C LEU A 187 -2.77 6.48 7.21
N MET A 188 -3.69 5.96 6.41
CA MET A 188 -4.80 6.76 5.86
C MET A 188 -5.70 7.32 6.97
N ARG A 189 -5.96 6.54 8.02
CA ARG A 189 -6.70 7.00 9.20
C ARG A 189 -5.93 8.08 9.96
N ASP A 190 -4.65 7.87 10.24
CA ASP A 190 -3.82 8.85 10.96
C ASP A 190 -3.78 10.20 10.24
N LEU A 191 -3.60 10.19 8.91
CA LEU A 191 -3.59 11.41 8.09
C LEU A 191 -4.97 12.11 8.09
N ARG A 192 -6.06 11.33 8.05
CA ARG A 192 -7.44 11.85 8.17
C ARG A 192 -7.67 12.52 9.51
N GLU A 193 -7.33 11.84 10.60
CA GLU A 193 -7.52 12.32 11.98
C GLU A 193 -6.67 13.57 12.28
N ALA A 194 -5.50 13.67 11.66
CA ALA A 194 -4.66 14.87 11.72
C ALA A 194 -5.24 16.08 10.95
N GLY A 195 -6.33 15.90 10.18
CA GLY A 195 -6.92 16.94 9.34
C GLY A 195 -6.02 17.30 8.14
N MET A 196 -5.14 16.40 7.72
CA MET A 196 -4.09 16.67 6.72
C MET A 196 -4.46 16.25 5.30
N VAL A 197 -5.71 15.84 5.07
CA VAL A 197 -6.17 15.29 3.79
C VAL A 197 -7.33 16.10 3.22
N GLN A 198 -7.28 16.37 1.91
CA GLN A 198 -8.35 16.99 1.13
C GLN A 198 -9.37 15.94 0.68
N ASP A 199 -8.86 14.87 0.07
CA ASP A 199 -9.66 13.77 -0.46
C ASP A 199 -8.85 12.48 -0.45
N PHE A 200 -9.59 11.37 -0.49
CA PHE A 200 -9.05 10.05 -0.71
C PHE A 200 -9.57 9.49 -2.02
N PHE A 201 -8.70 8.78 -2.72
CA PHE A 201 -9.08 7.96 -3.85
C PHE A 201 -8.20 6.70 -3.90
N GLN A 202 -8.50 5.83 -4.85
CA GLN A 202 -7.80 4.57 -5.02
C GLN A 202 -7.27 4.48 -6.45
N ILE A 203 -6.11 3.86 -6.59
CA ILE A 203 -5.52 3.45 -7.87
C ILE A 203 -5.13 1.98 -7.79
N SER A 204 -4.98 1.36 -8.95
CA SER A 204 -4.52 -0.04 -9.03
C SER A 204 -3.06 -0.18 -8.57
N GLY A 205 -2.83 -1.15 -7.69
CA GLY A 205 -1.50 -1.56 -7.23
C GLY A 205 -1.08 -2.88 -7.88
N THR A 206 -0.60 -3.82 -7.06
CA THR A 206 -0.13 -5.14 -7.53
C THR A 206 -1.26 -6.10 -7.93
N GLY A 207 -2.52 -5.76 -7.64
CA GLY A 207 -3.65 -6.66 -7.74
C GLY A 207 -3.74 -7.65 -6.55
N PRO A 208 -4.93 -8.28 -6.34
CA PRO A 208 -5.17 -9.13 -5.18
C PRO A 208 -4.12 -10.22 -5.03
N THR A 209 -3.50 -10.29 -3.85
CA THR A 209 -2.36 -11.16 -3.57
C THR A 209 -2.56 -11.85 -2.23
N LEU A 210 -2.62 -13.18 -2.22
CA LEU A 210 -2.80 -13.98 -0.99
C LEU A 210 -1.51 -14.64 -0.47
N PHE A 211 -0.53 -14.83 -1.34
CA PHE A 211 0.71 -15.56 -1.07
C PHE A 211 1.93 -14.74 -1.54
N GLY A 212 1.90 -13.43 -1.30
CA GLY A 212 2.99 -12.53 -1.64
C GLY A 212 4.20 -12.78 -0.75
N ARG A 213 5.40 -12.44 -1.25
CA ARG A 213 6.63 -12.42 -0.47
C ARG A 213 7.42 -11.16 -0.75
N ASN A 214 7.97 -10.56 0.29
CA ASN A 214 8.83 -9.39 0.15
C ASN A 214 10.30 -9.80 -0.13
N GLY A 215 11.19 -8.81 -0.16
CA GLY A 215 12.61 -9.00 -0.50
C GLY A 215 13.40 -9.84 0.51
N GLU A 216 12.94 -9.95 1.76
CA GLU A 216 13.53 -10.81 2.80
C GLU A 216 12.83 -12.18 2.93
N GLY A 217 11.80 -12.42 2.10
CA GLY A 217 11.05 -13.67 2.05
C GLY A 217 9.83 -13.72 2.97
N ASP A 218 9.48 -12.63 3.66
CA ASP A 218 8.31 -12.59 4.55
C ASP A 218 7.00 -12.63 3.76
N PRO A 219 6.01 -13.41 4.22
CA PRO A 219 4.72 -13.50 3.56
C PRO A 219 3.91 -12.21 3.74
N TYR A 220 3.15 -11.83 2.71
CA TYR A 220 2.13 -10.79 2.80
C TYR A 220 0.88 -11.12 1.98
N TYR A 221 -0.22 -10.46 2.32
CA TYR A 221 -1.44 -10.43 1.55
C TYR A 221 -2.01 -9.00 1.43
N THR A 222 -2.65 -8.71 0.29
CA THR A 222 -3.26 -7.40 0.00
C THR A 222 -4.40 -7.53 -1.02
N ASP A 223 -5.40 -6.65 -0.94
CA ASP A 223 -6.40 -6.46 -2.01
C ASP A 223 -5.77 -5.97 -3.33
N GLY A 224 -4.51 -5.54 -3.28
CA GLY A 224 -3.73 -5.10 -4.42
C GLY A 224 -3.97 -3.67 -4.85
N GLU A 225 -4.59 -2.86 -3.99
CA GLU A 225 -4.97 -1.49 -4.27
C GLU A 225 -4.08 -0.52 -3.51
N ILE A 226 -3.85 0.64 -4.11
CA ILE A 226 -3.13 1.74 -3.47
C ILE A 226 -4.16 2.77 -3.05
N HIS A 227 -4.24 3.02 -1.75
CA HIS A 227 -5.02 4.14 -1.22
C HIS A 227 -4.19 5.42 -1.32
N VAL A 228 -4.75 6.44 -1.95
CA VAL A 228 -4.08 7.71 -2.20
C VAL A 228 -4.75 8.83 -1.41
N ALA A 229 -3.95 9.61 -0.70
CA ALA A 229 -4.38 10.79 0.03
C ALA A 229 -3.89 12.07 -0.67
N THR A 230 -4.81 12.94 -1.09
CA THR A 230 -4.45 14.29 -1.53
C THR A 230 -4.22 15.16 -0.30
N LEU A 231 -2.98 15.58 -0.07
CA LEU A 231 -2.60 16.31 1.14
C LEU A 231 -3.04 17.77 1.10
N VAL A 232 -3.34 18.35 2.25
CA VAL A 232 -3.53 19.80 2.38
C VAL A 232 -2.26 20.55 1.98
N VAL A 233 -2.42 21.77 1.47
CA VAL A 233 -1.30 22.63 1.10
C VAL A 233 -0.82 23.38 2.34
N ASP A 234 0.49 23.46 2.53
CA ASP A 234 1.12 24.30 3.57
C ASP A 234 0.70 23.99 5.02
N GLY A 235 0.29 22.75 5.28
CA GLY A 235 -0.11 22.36 6.64
C GLY A 235 -1.46 22.95 7.07
N ALA A 236 -2.24 23.53 6.15
CA ALA A 236 -3.55 24.09 6.43
C ALA A 236 -4.56 22.99 6.78
N ARG A 237 -4.59 22.60 8.06
CA ARG A 237 -5.45 21.53 8.57
C ARG A 237 -6.92 21.83 8.30
N ARG A 238 -7.65 20.78 7.92
CA ARG A 238 -9.09 20.81 7.72
C ARG A 238 -9.82 20.33 8.97
N THR A 239 -10.98 20.92 9.22
CA THR A 239 -11.95 20.49 10.24
C THR A 239 -13.04 19.59 9.65
N GLU A 240 -13.26 19.68 8.34
CA GLU A 240 -14.21 18.85 7.61
C GLU A 240 -13.61 17.49 7.28
N ALA A 241 -14.46 16.46 7.25
CA ALA A 241 -14.04 15.16 6.80
C ALA A 241 -13.61 15.20 5.32
N PRO A 242 -12.48 14.56 4.93
CA PRO A 242 -12.08 14.46 3.55
C PRO A 242 -13.09 13.66 2.74
N VAL A 243 -13.27 14.05 1.49
CA VAL A 243 -14.16 13.33 0.57
C VAL A 243 -13.46 12.05 0.12
N THR A 244 -14.07 10.89 0.35
CA THR A 244 -13.59 9.62 -0.22
C THR A 244 -14.31 9.36 -1.53
N MET A 245 -13.58 9.37 -2.63
CA MET A 245 -14.14 9.08 -3.94
C MET A 245 -14.35 7.56 -4.10
N PRO A 246 -15.56 7.09 -4.43
CA PRO A 246 -15.83 5.66 -4.52
C PRO A 246 -15.01 5.01 -5.66
N PRO A 247 -14.50 3.78 -5.49
CA PRO A 247 -13.90 3.04 -6.58
C PRO A 247 -14.97 2.60 -7.61
N PRO A 248 -14.56 2.17 -8.82
CA PRO A 248 -15.51 1.62 -9.80
C PRO A 248 -16.32 0.44 -9.22
N PRO A 249 -17.56 0.20 -9.68
CA PRO A 249 -18.44 -0.82 -9.06
C PRO A 249 -17.84 -2.23 -8.96
N LEU A 250 -17.08 -2.68 -9.98
CA LEU A 250 -16.42 -3.98 -9.94
C LEU A 250 -15.30 -4.06 -8.90
N ILE A 251 -14.56 -2.96 -8.72
CA ILE A 251 -13.52 -2.85 -7.70
C ILE A 251 -14.15 -2.79 -6.31
N ALA A 252 -15.22 -2.02 -6.13
CA ALA A 252 -15.97 -1.99 -4.87
C ALA A 252 -16.50 -3.38 -4.46
N LEU A 253 -16.99 -4.16 -5.43
CA LEU A 253 -17.42 -5.54 -5.18
C LEU A 253 -16.24 -6.44 -4.79
N LYS A 254 -15.11 -6.33 -5.49
CA LYS A 254 -13.87 -7.05 -5.16
C LYS A 254 -13.41 -6.73 -3.74
N ASP A 255 -13.40 -5.46 -3.35
CA ASP A 255 -12.95 -5.01 -2.03
C ASP A 255 -13.86 -5.56 -0.91
N GLN A 256 -15.17 -5.63 -1.14
CA GLN A 256 -16.11 -6.28 -0.21
C GLN A 256 -15.82 -7.78 -0.03
N VAL A 257 -15.55 -8.50 -1.12
CA VAL A 257 -15.17 -9.92 -1.06
C VAL A 257 -13.85 -10.08 -0.31
N TRP A 258 -12.88 -9.22 -0.61
CA TRP A 258 -11.57 -9.22 0.04
C TRP A 258 -11.66 -8.99 1.54
N HIS A 259 -12.46 -8.02 2.00
CA HIS A 259 -12.68 -7.78 3.43
C HIS A 259 -13.20 -9.04 4.14
N GLY A 260 -14.06 -9.83 3.49
CA GLY A 260 -14.50 -11.13 4.00
C GLY A 260 -13.35 -12.14 4.14
N ILE A 261 -12.47 -12.23 3.14
CA ILE A 261 -11.29 -13.10 3.15
C ILE A 261 -10.30 -12.67 4.24
N ARG A 262 -9.99 -11.37 4.31
CA ARG A 262 -9.08 -10.77 5.30
C ARG A 262 -9.53 -11.06 6.72
N ASN A 263 -10.81 -10.87 7.03
CA ASN A 263 -11.39 -11.18 8.34
C ASN A 263 -11.27 -12.67 8.72
N ALA A 264 -11.19 -13.58 7.74
CA ALA A 264 -10.96 -15.00 7.96
C ALA A 264 -9.47 -15.32 8.14
N LEU A 265 -8.56 -14.58 7.51
CA LEU A 265 -7.11 -14.71 7.67
C LEU A 265 -6.57 -14.12 8.97
N SER A 266 -7.28 -13.13 9.54
CA SER A 266 -6.90 -12.46 10.78
C SER A 266 -7.40 -13.17 12.05
N GLN A 267 -8.16 -14.26 11.92
CA GLN A 267 -8.65 -15.11 13.03
C GLN A 267 -7.72 -16.29 13.27
#